data_AF-A0A9Q9CAY9-F1
#
_entry.id   AF-A0A9Q9CAY9-F1
#
_cell.length_a   1.000
_cell.length_b   1.000
_cell.length_c   1.000
_cell.angle_alpha   90.00
_cell.angle_beta   90.00
_cell.angle_gamma   90.00
#
_symmetry.space_group_name_H-M   'P 1'
#
loop_
_entity.id
_entity.type
_entity.pdbx_description
1 polymer ?
#
loop_
_entity_poly.entity_id
_entity_poly.type
_entity_poly.pdbx_seq_one_letter_code
_entity_poly.pdbx_strand_id
1 'polypeptide(L)'
;MIRLEERATFGKIYQIRYRDRTLLKRLCGVTVIQTYGIRMEGSITCTNEGDLLETLKGLAWKRKDIAILSPSTLIVNGEIYKMFRLLNAAGMSLFLFVLQDDPVWYIDEIMQA
;
A
#
# COMPACT_ATOMS: atom_id res chain seq x y z
N MET A 1 -8.80 -10.20 -15.55
CA MET A 1 -9.89 -10.91 -14.85
C MET A 1 -9.27 -11.52 -13.59
N ILE A 2 -9.55 -10.93 -12.42
CA ILE A 2 -9.02 -11.43 -11.14
C ILE A 2 -9.86 -12.64 -10.76
N ARG A 3 -9.26 -13.84 -10.70
CA ARG A 3 -9.94 -15.05 -10.23
C ARG A 3 -10.08 -14.97 -8.71
N LEU A 4 -11.31 -14.85 -8.24
CA LEU A 4 -11.67 -15.03 -6.83
C LEU A 4 -11.64 -16.54 -6.52
N GLU A 5 -10.89 -16.92 -5.50
CA GLU A 5 -10.81 -18.33 -5.05
C GLU A 5 -12.10 -18.74 -4.28
N GLU A 6 -12.33 -20.05 -4.13
CA GLU A 6 -13.55 -20.62 -3.50
C GLU A 6 -13.79 -20.14 -2.07
N ARG A 7 -12.76 -19.60 -1.40
CA ARG A 7 -12.88 -18.76 -0.20
C ARG A 7 -12.22 -17.41 -0.49
N ALA A 8 -13.03 -16.35 -0.54
CA ALA A 8 -12.50 -15.00 -0.69
C ALA A 8 -11.64 -14.64 0.53
N THR A 9 -10.31 -14.67 0.37
CA THR A 9 -9.37 -14.06 1.30
C THR A 9 -9.27 -12.60 0.90
N PHE A 10 -9.85 -11.72 1.71
CA PHE A 10 -9.66 -10.27 1.57
C PHE A 10 -8.39 -9.88 2.31
N GLY A 11 -7.60 -9.00 1.71
CA GLY A 11 -6.53 -8.31 2.43
C GLY A 11 -7.11 -7.27 3.39
N LYS A 12 -6.25 -6.37 3.89
CA LYS A 12 -6.66 -5.14 4.59
C LYS A 12 -5.79 -3.95 4.19
N ILE A 13 -6.35 -2.76 4.30
CA ILE A 13 -5.63 -1.49 4.14
C ILE A 13 -5.34 -0.95 5.54
N TYR A 14 -4.07 -0.99 5.94
CA TYR A 14 -3.60 -0.52 7.24
C TYR A 14 -3.03 0.88 7.14
N GLN A 15 -3.40 1.76 8.06
CA GLN A 15 -2.68 3.00 8.32
C GLN A 15 -1.65 2.76 9.43
N ILE A 16 -0.41 3.09 9.14
CA ILE A 16 0.71 3.05 10.09
C ILE A 16 1.32 4.44 10.13
N ARG A 17 1.68 4.97 11.31
CA ARG A 17 2.39 6.25 11.35
C ARG A 17 3.80 6.07 10.78
N TYR A 18 4.26 7.02 9.98
CA TYR A 18 5.57 6.92 9.33
C TYR A 18 6.73 6.84 10.34
N ARG A 19 6.58 7.42 11.53
CA ARG A 19 7.54 7.27 12.64
C ARG A 19 7.75 5.80 13.06
N ASP A 20 6.73 4.97 12.85
CA ASP A 20 6.74 3.53 13.17
C ASP A 20 7.23 2.68 11.99
N ARG A 21 7.90 3.28 11.00
CA ARG A 21 8.49 2.58 9.82
C ARG A 21 9.44 1.44 10.17
N THR A 22 9.92 1.34 11.41
CA THR A 22 10.66 0.17 11.89
C THR A 22 9.84 -1.12 11.80
N LEU A 23 8.50 -1.04 11.81
CA LEU A 23 7.60 -2.17 11.58
C LEU A 23 7.78 -2.78 10.19
N LEU A 24 8.28 -2.03 9.20
CA LEU A 24 8.57 -2.55 7.86
C LEU A 24 9.54 -3.74 7.91
N LYS A 25 10.49 -3.76 8.87
CA LYS A 25 11.42 -4.88 9.06
C LYS A 25 10.74 -6.18 9.50
N ARG A 26 9.53 -6.10 10.06
CA ARG A 26 8.71 -7.25 10.46
C ARG A 26 7.85 -7.78 9.32
N LEU A 27 7.67 -6.99 8.26
CA LEU A 27 6.89 -7.37 7.09
C LEU A 27 7.77 -8.18 6.13
N CYS A 28 7.63 -9.51 6.16
CA CYS A 28 8.34 -10.41 5.25
C CYS A 28 7.60 -10.53 3.91
N GLY A 29 8.35 -10.53 2.80
CA GLY A 29 7.80 -10.81 1.46
C GLY A 29 6.97 -9.68 0.84
N VAL A 30 6.94 -8.50 1.47
CA VAL A 30 6.19 -7.34 0.97
C VAL A 30 6.94 -6.61 -0.14
N THR A 31 6.20 -6.07 -1.10
CA THR A 31 6.75 -5.13 -2.09
C THR A 31 6.72 -3.73 -1.51
N VAL A 32 7.87 -3.06 -1.48
CA VAL A 32 7.97 -1.70 -0.93
C VAL A 32 7.88 -0.69 -2.07
N ILE A 33 6.92 0.22 -1.96
CA ILE A 33 6.78 1.40 -2.78
C ILE A 33 7.15 2.61 -1.93
N GLN A 34 7.96 3.51 -2.47
CA GLN A 34 8.39 4.71 -1.78
C GLN A 34 8.05 5.94 -2.62
N THR A 35 7.37 6.91 -2.01
CA THR A 35 6.93 8.13 -2.71
C THR A 35 7.76 9.36 -2.41
N TYR A 36 8.62 9.30 -1.38
CA TYR A 36 9.47 10.39 -0.95
C TYR A 36 10.68 9.89 -0.13
N GLY A 37 11.75 10.70 -0.06
CA GLY A 37 12.91 10.48 0.81
C GLY A 37 14.06 9.70 0.16
N ILE A 38 15.01 9.26 0.99
CA ILE A 38 16.20 8.51 0.55
C ILE A 38 15.78 7.12 0.07
N ARG A 39 16.13 6.76 -1.17
CA ARG A 39 15.78 5.48 -1.79
C ARG A 39 16.22 4.31 -0.91
N MET A 40 15.26 3.45 -0.58
CA MET A 40 15.52 2.17 0.08
C MET A 40 15.94 1.11 -0.94
N GLU A 41 16.91 0.28 -0.59
CA GLU A 41 17.31 -0.84 -1.45
C GLU A 41 16.14 -1.79 -1.69
N GLY A 42 15.94 -2.19 -2.94
CA GLY A 42 14.82 -3.06 -3.33
C GLY A 42 13.44 -2.38 -3.37
N SER A 43 13.32 -1.08 -3.08
CA SER A 43 12.06 -0.37 -3.22
C SER A 43 11.80 0.12 -4.65
N ILE A 44 10.51 0.19 -5.01
CA ILE A 44 10.03 0.86 -6.22
C ILE A 44 9.78 2.32 -5.85
N THR A 45 10.38 3.25 -6.59
CA THR A 45 10.17 4.68 -6.36
C THR A 45 9.06 5.19 -7.27
N CYS A 46 8.06 5.86 -6.71
CA CYS A 46 6.96 6.48 -7.45
C CYS A 46 6.90 7.97 -7.10
N THR A 47 7.12 8.85 -8.06
CA THR A 47 7.23 10.30 -7.76
C THR A 47 5.96 11.10 -8.03
N ASN A 48 4.97 10.47 -8.65
CA ASN A 48 3.67 11.06 -8.94
C ASN A 48 2.55 10.00 -8.87
N GLU A 49 1.29 10.45 -8.95
CA GLU A 49 0.10 9.61 -8.87
C GLU A 49 0.01 8.60 -10.02
N GLY A 50 0.45 8.99 -11.22
CA GLY A 50 0.46 8.12 -12.40
C GLY A 50 1.43 6.95 -12.25
N ASP A 51 2.66 7.23 -11.82
CA ASP A 51 3.68 6.22 -11.54
C ASP A 51 3.18 5.22 -10.50
N LEU A 52 2.54 5.73 -9.44
CA LEU A 52 1.98 4.90 -8.38
C LEU A 52 0.87 4.00 -8.92
N LEU A 53 -0.07 4.56 -9.69
CA LEU A 53 -1.18 3.80 -10.26
C LEU A 53 -0.70 2.69 -11.21
N GLU A 54 0.24 2.99 -12.12
CA GLU A 54 0.81 2.00 -13.02
C GLU A 54 1.61 0.92 -12.28
N THR A 55 2.35 1.31 -11.23
CA THR A 55 3.04 0.35 -10.36
C THR A 55 2.05 -0.59 -9.68
N LEU A 56 0.97 -0.07 -9.09
CA LEU A 56 -0.05 -0.89 -8.44
C LEU A 56 -0.73 -1.86 -9.42
N LYS A 57 -1.04 -1.41 -10.64
CA LYS A 57 -1.56 -2.29 -11.71
C LYS A 57 -0.60 -3.41 -12.06
N GLY A 58 0.71 -3.11 -12.17
CA GLY A 58 1.75 -4.11 -12.43
C GLY A 58 1.91 -5.12 -11.30
N LEU A 59 1.63 -4.72 -10.05
CA LEU A 59 1.73 -5.59 -8.87
C LEU A 59 0.49 -6.46 -8.63
N ALA A 60 -0.67 -6.10 -9.20
CA ALA A 60 -1.92 -6.85 -9.04
C ALA A 60 -1.78 -8.35 -9.38
N TRP A 61 -0.88 -8.70 -10.31
CA TRP A 61 -0.64 -10.08 -10.74
C TRP A 61 0.30 -10.86 -9.83
N LYS A 62 1.08 -10.17 -8.98
CA LYS A 62 2.11 -10.80 -8.13
C LYS A 62 1.55 -11.37 -6.84
N ARG A 63 0.33 -10.98 -6.44
CA ARG A 63 -0.35 -11.41 -5.19
C ARG A 63 0.56 -11.32 -3.95
N LYS A 64 1.35 -10.26 -3.86
CA LYS A 64 2.19 -9.94 -2.70
C LYS A 64 1.67 -8.70 -2.01
N ASP A 65 1.69 -8.70 -0.69
CA ASP A 65 1.37 -7.52 0.09
C ASP A 65 2.29 -6.35 -0.27
N ILE A 66 1.78 -5.14 -0.09
CA ILE A 66 2.44 -3.90 -0.52
C ILE A 66 2.57 -2.97 0.68
N ALA A 67 3.77 -2.46 0.89
CA ALA A 67 4.01 -1.35 1.81
C ALA A 67 4.24 -0.08 1.00
N ILE A 68 3.48 0.98 1.26
CA ILE A 68 3.65 2.28 0.63
C ILE A 68 4.16 3.26 1.68
N LEU A 69 5.35 3.81 1.45
CA LEU A 69 6.00 4.74 2.34
C LEU A 69 5.67 6.17 1.95
N SER A 70 5.02 6.88 2.88
CA SER A 70 4.59 8.27 2.77
C SER A 70 3.60 8.58 1.64
N PRO A 71 2.56 7.76 1.37
CA PRO A 71 1.62 8.04 0.28
C PRO A 71 0.92 9.40 0.43
N SER A 72 0.88 9.97 1.63
CA SER A 72 0.41 11.34 1.90
C SER A 72 1.22 12.44 1.19
N THR A 73 2.40 12.14 0.64
CA THR A 73 3.15 13.07 -0.22
C THR A 73 2.64 13.11 -1.65
N LEU A 74 1.71 12.22 -2.01
CA LEU A 74 1.01 12.19 -3.29
C LEU A 74 -0.49 12.39 -3.05
N ILE A 75 -1.20 12.92 -4.04
CA ILE A 75 -2.66 13.04 -3.96
C ILE A 75 -3.26 11.65 -4.25
N VAL A 76 -3.70 10.95 -3.21
CA VAL A 76 -4.47 9.71 -3.36
C VAL A 76 -5.87 10.06 -3.89
N ASN A 77 -5.99 10.05 -5.22
CA ASN A 77 -7.24 10.33 -5.91
C ASN A 77 -8.15 9.09 -5.99
N GLY A 78 -9.34 9.27 -6.58
CA GLY A 78 -10.33 8.20 -6.71
C GLY A 78 -9.85 6.96 -7.46
N GLU A 79 -8.93 7.09 -8.42
CA GLU A 79 -8.41 5.95 -9.18
C GLU A 79 -7.41 5.13 -8.36
N ILE A 80 -6.53 5.80 -7.60
CA ILE A 80 -5.60 5.11 -6.69
C ILE A 80 -6.39 4.40 -5.58
N TYR A 81 -7.39 5.05 -5.01
CA TYR A 81 -8.28 4.43 -4.03
C TYR A 81 -8.99 3.19 -4.59
N LYS A 82 -9.58 3.28 -5.80
CA LYS A 82 -10.19 2.11 -6.46
C LYS A 82 -9.18 0.98 -6.62
N MET A 83 -7.94 1.32 -6.99
CA MET A 83 -6.87 0.34 -7.11
C MET A 83 -6.55 -0.32 -5.76
N PHE A 84 -6.48 0.44 -4.66
CA PHE A 84 -6.30 -0.14 -3.32
C PHE A 84 -7.41 -1.14 -2.97
N ARG A 85 -8.67 -0.81 -3.24
CA ARG A 85 -9.80 -1.72 -3.01
C ARG A 85 -9.76 -2.95 -3.91
N LEU A 86 -9.31 -2.81 -5.16
CA LEU A 86 -9.15 -3.96 -6.07
C LEU A 86 -8.06 -4.93 -5.59
N LEU A 87 -6.91 -4.40 -5.14
CA LEU A 87 -5.83 -5.23 -4.59
C LEU A 87 -6.26 -5.91 -3.29
N ASN A 88 -6.97 -5.18 -2.43
CA ASN A 88 -7.60 -5.71 -1.22
C ASN A 88 -8.55 -6.89 -1.53
N ALA A 89 -9.43 -6.72 -2.52
CA ALA A 89 -10.35 -7.76 -2.98
C ALA A 89 -9.64 -8.96 -3.64
N ALA A 90 -8.39 -8.77 -4.10
CA ALA A 90 -7.53 -9.84 -4.60
C ALA A 90 -6.72 -10.55 -3.48
N GLY A 91 -6.98 -10.21 -2.21
CA GLY A 91 -6.32 -10.82 -1.05
C GLY A 91 -5.00 -10.19 -0.64
N MET A 92 -4.62 -9.07 -1.25
CA MET A 92 -3.37 -8.36 -0.92
C MET A 92 -3.62 -7.33 0.17
N SER A 93 -2.78 -7.32 1.19
CA SER A 93 -2.77 -6.28 2.21
C SER A 93 -1.91 -5.09 1.77
N LEU A 94 -2.37 -3.90 2.13
CA LEU A 94 -1.72 -2.62 1.88
C LEU A 94 -1.33 -2.00 3.22
N PHE A 95 -0.04 -1.70 3.40
CA PHE A 95 0.49 -1.06 4.59
C PHE A 95 0.90 0.37 4.24
N LEU A 96 0.07 1.34 4.62
CA LEU A 96 0.26 2.75 4.29
C LEU A 96 0.96 3.47 5.45
N PHE A 97 2.24 3.79 5.28
CA PHE A 97 3.02 4.51 6.29
C PHE A 97 2.86 6.01 6.06
N VAL A 98 1.93 6.66 6.76
CA VAL A 98 1.52 8.04 6.52
C VAL A 98 2.14 9.02 7.52
N LEU A 99 2.33 10.28 7.11
CA LEU A 99 2.82 11.35 7.99
C LEU A 99 1.73 11.93 8.90
N GLN A 100 0.47 11.86 8.48
CA GLN A 100 -0.67 12.39 9.21
C GLN A 100 -1.12 11.47 10.35
N ASP A 101 -1.64 12.07 11.43
CA ASP A 101 -2.19 11.32 12.56
C ASP A 101 -3.65 10.92 12.34
N ASP A 102 -4.40 11.73 11.60
CA ASP A 102 -5.83 11.48 11.38
C ASP A 102 -6.05 10.26 10.47
N PRO A 103 -7.04 9.40 10.81
CA PRO A 103 -7.41 8.26 9.98
C PRO A 103 -7.90 8.72 8.61
N VAL A 104 -7.36 8.14 7.53
CA VAL A 104 -7.94 8.36 6.21
C VAL A 104 -9.19 7.50 6.04
N TRP A 105 -10.23 8.04 5.40
CA TRP A 105 -11.56 7.41 5.29
C TRP A 105 -11.58 6.02 4.60
N TYR A 106 -10.56 5.69 3.81
CA TYR A 106 -10.46 4.42 3.06
C TYR A 106 -9.61 3.34 3.76
N ILE A 107 -9.19 3.59 4.99
CA ILE A 107 -8.42 2.67 5.81
C ILE A 107 -9.37 1.68 6.49
N ASP A 108 -8.99 0.41 6.50
CA ASP A 108 -9.74 -0.61 7.23
C ASP A 108 -9.33 -0.63 8.71
N GLU A 109 -8.02 -0.53 9.00
CA GLU A 109 -7.46 -0.58 10.35
C GLU A 109 -6.29 0.39 10.57
N ILE A 110 -6.22 0.97 11.77
CA ILE A 110 -5.08 1.78 12.19
C ILE A 110 -4.20 0.92 13.09
N MET A 111 -2.96 0.70 12.69
CA MET A 111 -1.98 0.01 13.50
C MET A 111 -1.22 1.02 14.37
N GLN A 112 -1.20 0.76 15.67
CA GLN A 112 -0.39 1.50 16.63
C GLN A 112 0.76 0.58 17.07
N ALA A 113 1.99 1.10 17.04
CA ALA A 113 3.19 0.41 17.49
C ALA A 113 3.31 0.40 19.02
#